data_AF-A0A970DWV3-F1
#
_entry.id   AF-A0A970DWV3-F1
#
_cell.length_a   1.000
_cell.length_b   1.000
_cell.length_c   1.000
_cell.angle_alpha   90.00
_cell.angle_beta   90.00
_cell.angle_gamma   90.00
#
_symmetry.space_group_name_H-M   'P 1'
#
loop_
_entity.id
_entity.type
_entity.pdbx_description
1 polymer ?
#
loop_
_entity_poly.entity_id
_entity_poly.type
_entity_poly.pdbx_seq_one_letter_code
_entity_poly.pdbx_strand_id
1 'polypeptide(L)'
;MEKIVSLAKRRGFIFQSSEIYGGLNSCWDYGPLGVELKNNVKRAWWRRMVQQRDDMVGQDASILMHPRVWEASGHLEGFTDPLVDCKNCHQRFRADHLTTKNCPE
;
A
#
# COMPACT_ATOMS: atom_id res chain seq x y z
N MET A 1 18.66 0.72 0.42
CA MET A 1 17.36 1.15 -0.17
C MET A 1 17.39 2.61 -0.62
N GLU A 2 18.01 3.51 0.14
CA GLU A 2 18.07 4.96 -0.12
C GLU A 2 18.48 5.37 -1.54
N LYS A 3 19.50 4.73 -2.13
CA LYS A 3 19.94 5.02 -3.50
C LYS A 3 18.83 4.87 -4.54
N ILE A 4 17.96 3.86 -4.38
CA ILE A 4 16.84 3.58 -5.29
C ILE A 4 15.74 4.63 -5.08
N VAL A 5 15.39 4.92 -3.82
CA VAL A 5 14.38 5.94 -3.47
C VAL A 5 14.79 7.31 -4.02
N SER A 6 16.05 7.70 -3.83
CA SER A 6 16.61 8.94 -4.36
C SER A 6 16.52 9.01 -5.89
N LEU A 7 16.87 7.91 -6.58
CA LEU A 7 16.75 7.84 -8.04
C LEU A 7 15.30 7.94 -8.50
N ALA A 8 14.38 7.21 -7.86
CA ALA A 8 12.96 7.19 -8.21
C ALA A 8 12.34 8.59 -8.09
N LYS A 9 12.65 9.31 -7.00
CA LYS A 9 12.23 10.70 -6.82
C LYS A 9 12.84 11.62 -7.87
N ARG A 10 14.17 11.59 -8.05
CA ARG A 10 14.88 12.47 -8.99
C ARG A 10 14.50 12.26 -10.45
N ARG A 11 14.09 11.05 -10.84
CA ARG A 11 13.73 10.69 -12.23
C ARG A 11 12.24 10.74 -12.49
N GLY A 12 11.40 11.14 -11.53
CA GLY A 12 9.96 11.27 -11.75
C GLY A 12 9.22 9.93 -11.83
N PHE A 13 9.64 8.96 -11.02
CA PHE A 13 8.90 7.72 -10.83
C PHE A 13 7.88 7.83 -9.70
N ILE A 14 8.33 8.16 -8.48
CA ILE A 14 7.48 8.17 -7.28
C ILE A 14 7.84 9.38 -6.42
N PHE A 15 6.81 10.05 -5.89
CA PHE A 15 6.91 11.19 -4.98
C PHE A 15 6.10 10.94 -3.71
N GLN A 16 6.53 11.55 -2.60
CA GLN A 16 5.75 11.57 -1.37
C GLN A 16 4.47 12.37 -1.65
N SER A 17 3.30 11.78 -1.39
CA SER A 17 2.05 12.50 -1.65
C SER A 17 1.92 13.67 -0.69
N SER A 18 1.44 14.81 -1.19
CA SER A 18 1.34 16.08 -0.46
C SER A 18 2.68 16.57 0.12
N GLU A 19 3.80 16.30 -0.55
CA GLU A 19 5.16 16.60 -0.05
C GLU A 19 5.34 18.05 0.42
N ILE A 20 4.82 19.02 -0.34
CA ILE A 20 4.94 20.45 -0.01
C ILE A 20 4.17 20.86 1.26
N TYR A 21 3.30 20.00 1.76
CA TYR A 21 2.52 20.18 2.98
C TYR A 21 2.96 19.26 4.13
N GLY A 22 4.18 18.68 4.04
CA GLY A 22 4.73 17.79 5.06
C GLY A 22 4.52 16.29 4.78
N GLY A 23 3.85 15.96 3.68
CA GLY A 23 3.63 14.58 3.26
C GLY A 23 2.51 13.86 4.00
N LEU A 24 1.89 12.89 3.35
CA LEU A 24 0.94 11.96 3.96
C LEU A 24 1.54 10.55 4.03
N ASN A 25 1.79 10.06 5.25
CA ASN A 25 2.36 8.73 5.46
C ASN A 25 1.57 7.65 4.72
N SER A 26 2.29 6.71 4.12
CA SER A 26 1.75 5.62 3.30
C SER A 26 1.04 6.03 2.00
N CYS A 27 1.02 7.32 1.64
CA CYS A 27 0.47 7.81 0.37
C CYS A 27 1.57 8.31 -0.55
N TRP A 28 1.52 7.90 -1.82
CA TRP A 28 2.55 8.17 -2.82
C TRP A 28 1.95 8.49 -4.18
N ASP A 29 2.54 9.46 -4.87
CA ASP A 29 2.12 9.90 -6.19
C ASP A 29 3.07 9.37 -7.27
N TYR A 30 2.50 8.84 -8.35
CA TYR A 30 3.28 8.34 -9.49
C TYR A 30 3.58 9.49 -10.46
N GLY A 31 4.86 9.76 -10.69
CA GLY A 31 5.31 10.74 -11.69
C GLY A 31 5.22 10.22 -13.14
N PRO A 32 5.68 11.00 -14.13
CA PRO A 32 5.53 10.67 -15.55
C PRO A 32 6.12 9.31 -15.94
N LEU A 33 7.33 8.97 -15.47
CA LEU A 33 7.92 7.65 -15.76
C LEU A 33 7.29 6.54 -14.90
N GLY A 34 6.83 6.89 -13.70
CA GLY A 34 6.18 5.96 -12.79
C GLY A 34 4.83 5.47 -13.30
N VAL A 35 4.01 6.37 -13.86
CA VAL A 35 2.71 6.00 -14.40
C VAL A 35 2.86 5.09 -15.63
N GLU A 36 3.83 5.36 -16.50
CA GLU A 36 4.13 4.50 -17.64
C GLU A 36 4.61 3.12 -17.21
N LEU A 37 5.54 3.06 -16.26
CA LEU A 37 6.00 1.78 -15.70
C LEU A 37 4.85 1.00 -15.07
N LYS A 38 4.04 1.64 -14.22
CA LYS A 38 2.88 1.03 -13.57
C LYS A 38 1.89 0.48 -14.60
N ASN A 39 1.58 1.26 -15.63
CA ASN A 39 0.64 0.85 -16.68
C ASN A 39 1.20 -0.29 -17.53
N ASN A 40 2.49 -0.28 -17.85
CA ASN A 40 3.16 -1.38 -18.56
C ASN A 40 3.08 -2.69 -17.78
N VAL A 41 3.36 -2.66 -16.47
CA VAL A 41 3.26 -3.84 -15.60
C VAL A 41 1.83 -4.35 -15.53
N LYS A 42 0.84 -3.47 -15.32
CA LYS A 42 -0.59 -3.84 -15.31
C LYS A 42 -1.02 -4.51 -16.62
N ARG A 43 -0.63 -3.93 -17.77
CA ARG A 43 -0.94 -4.50 -19.10
C ARG A 43 -0.30 -5.87 -19.32
N ALA A 44 0.98 -6.01 -18.97
CA ALA A 44 1.70 -7.27 -19.11
C ALA A 44 1.05 -8.38 -18.26
N TRP A 45 0.69 -8.05 -17.01
CA TRP A 45 -0.01 -8.96 -16.12
C TRP A 45 -1.39 -9.36 -16.67
N TRP A 46 -2.20 -8.38 -17.08
CA TRP A 46 -3.54 -8.62 -17.61
C TRP A 46 -3.53 -9.51 -18.85
N ARG A 47 -2.60 -9.24 -19.78
CA ARG A 47 -2.41 -10.08 -20.96
C ARG A 47 -2.09 -11.52 -20.58
N ARG A 48 -1.14 -11.73 -19.67
CA ARG A 48 -0.66 -13.07 -19.30
C ARG A 48 -1.68 -13.88 -18.50
N MET A 49 -2.35 -13.23 -17.56
CA MET A 49 -3.19 -13.88 -16.56
C MET A 49 -4.65 -13.94 -16.97
N VAL A 50 -5.14 -13.03 -17.81
CA VAL A 50 -6.54 -12.99 -18.21
C VAL A 50 -6.67 -13.35 -19.70
N GLN A 51 -6.02 -12.60 -20.60
CA GLN A 51 -6.27 -12.76 -22.04
C GLN A 51 -5.66 -14.03 -22.66
N GLN A 52 -4.60 -14.58 -22.07
CA GLN A 52 -3.90 -15.76 -22.56
C GLN A 52 -4.34 -17.07 -21.87
N ARG A 53 -5.43 -17.02 -21.11
CA ARG A 53 -5.96 -18.16 -20.37
C ARG A 53 -7.44 -18.29 -20.67
N ASP A 54 -7.88 -19.51 -20.95
CA ASP A 54 -9.28 -19.79 -21.26
C ASP A 54 -10.15 -19.94 -20.00
N ASP A 55 -9.54 -19.92 -18.81
CA ASP A 55 -10.18 -20.15 -17.52
C ASP A 55 -10.27 -18.90 -16.63
N MET A 56 -10.05 -17.70 -17.19
CA MET A 56 -10.04 -16.44 -16.45
C MET A 56 -10.93 -15.39 -17.11
N VAL A 57 -11.70 -14.67 -16.30
CA VAL A 57 -12.62 -13.60 -16.76
C VAL A 57 -12.25 -12.29 -16.09
N GLY A 58 -12.17 -11.22 -16.87
CA GLY A 58 -11.93 -9.87 -16.36
C GLY A 58 -13.17 -9.25 -15.71
N GLN A 59 -13.00 -8.61 -14.56
CA GLN A 59 -14.05 -7.90 -13.84
C GLN A 59 -13.48 -6.59 -13.27
N ASP A 60 -14.30 -5.54 -13.24
CA ASP A 60 -14.02 -4.28 -12.54
C ASP A 60 -15.17 -3.98 -11.57
N ALA A 61 -14.86 -3.56 -10.35
CA ALA A 61 -15.81 -3.39 -9.25
C ALA A 61 -15.59 -2.05 -8.54
N SER A 62 -16.63 -1.56 -7.87
CA SER A 62 -16.52 -0.32 -7.08
C SER A 62 -15.68 -0.52 -5.83
N ILE A 63 -14.95 0.52 -5.43
CA ILE A 63 -14.15 0.53 -4.18
C ILE A 63 -15.07 0.57 -2.94
N LEU A 64 -16.14 1.36 -3.00
CA LEU A 64 -17.12 1.44 -1.91
C LEU A 64 -18.08 0.26 -2.01
N MET A 65 -18.30 -0.43 -0.89
CA MET A 65 -19.13 -1.63 -0.80
C MET A 65 -20.06 -1.56 0.41
N HIS A 66 -21.19 -2.27 0.34
CA HIS A 66 -22.14 -2.37 1.44
C HIS A 66 -21.50 -3.07 2.66
N PRO A 67 -21.68 -2.57 3.91
CA PRO A 67 -21.03 -3.10 5.12
C PRO A 67 -21.13 -4.62 5.33
N ARG A 68 -22.30 -5.21 5.08
CA ARG A 68 -22.54 -6.66 5.12
C ARG A 68 -21.55 -7.51 4.29
N VAL A 69 -20.93 -6.97 3.25
CA VAL A 69 -19.88 -7.69 2.49
C VAL A 69 -18.63 -7.89 3.35
N TRP A 70 -18.23 -6.87 4.10
CA TRP A 70 -17.07 -6.93 5.00
C TRP A 70 -17.32 -7.83 6.21
N GLU A 71 -18.58 -7.85 6.69
CA GLU A 71 -19.02 -8.78 7.73
C GLU A 71 -18.97 -10.23 7.25
N ALA A 72 -19.63 -10.54 6.12
CA ALA A 72 -19.71 -11.90 5.61
C ALA A 72 -18.34 -12.47 5.18
N SER A 73 -17.40 -11.61 4.78
CA SER A 73 -16.03 -12.01 4.47
C SER A 73 -15.11 -12.09 5.69
N GLY A 74 -15.59 -11.75 6.88
CA GLY A 74 -14.83 -11.78 8.14
C GLY A 74 -13.83 -10.63 8.33
N HIS A 75 -13.79 -9.64 7.44
CA HIS A 75 -12.85 -8.52 7.53
C HIS A 75 -13.08 -7.66 8.78
N LEU A 76 -14.33 -7.54 9.26
CA LEU A 76 -14.63 -6.76 10.46
C LEU A 76 -13.97 -7.32 11.73
N GLU A 77 -13.78 -8.65 11.79
CA GLU A 77 -13.20 -9.32 12.95
C GLU A 77 -11.71 -9.64 12.76
N GLY A 78 -11.31 -10.01 11.53
CA GLY A 78 -9.99 -10.56 11.26
C GLY A 78 -8.96 -9.59 10.68
N PHE A 79 -9.38 -8.46 10.09
CA PHE A 79 -8.46 -7.55 9.40
C PHE A 79 -7.91 -6.47 10.35
N THR A 80 -7.17 -6.91 11.38
CA THR A 80 -6.56 -6.02 12.38
C THR A 80 -5.10 -6.38 12.62
N ASP A 81 -4.27 -5.36 12.87
CA ASP A 81 -2.91 -5.51 13.36
C ASP A 81 -2.87 -5.04 14.83
N PRO A 82 -2.37 -5.86 15.79
CA PRO A 82 -2.25 -5.44 17.17
C PRO A 82 -1.28 -4.27 17.34
N LEU A 83 -1.74 -3.19 17.97
CA LEU A 83 -0.92 -2.03 18.30
C LEU A 83 -0.62 -1.99 19.81
N VAL A 84 0.56 -1.51 20.17
CA VAL A 84 0.95 -1.22 21.56
C VAL A 84 1.39 0.23 21.69
N ASP A 85 1.03 0.85 22.82
CA ASP A 85 1.37 2.23 23.15
C ASP A 85 2.54 2.29 24.13
N CYS A 86 3.55 3.12 23.85
CA CYS A 86 4.56 3.48 24.84
C CYS A 86 4.02 4.62 25.72
N LYS A 87 3.91 4.39 27.03
CA LYS A 87 3.39 5.40 27.97
C LYS A 87 4.31 6.62 28.16
N ASN A 88 5.56 6.54 27.74
CA ASN A 88 6.55 7.61 27.90
C ASN A 88 6.58 8.55 26.69
N CYS A 89 6.70 8.00 25.46
CA CYS A 89 6.73 8.80 24.24
C CYS A 89 5.35 8.97 23.58
N HIS A 90 4.31 8.30 24.09
CA HIS A 90 2.94 8.32 23.57
C HIS A 90 2.78 7.88 22.11
N GLN A 91 3.79 7.20 21.56
CA GLN A 91 3.73 6.63 20.21
C GLN A 91 3.11 5.23 20.20
N ARG A 92 2.53 4.88 19.05
CA ARG A 92 2.00 3.53 18.76
C ARG A 92 2.93 2.76 17.86
N PHE A 93 3.13 1.50 18.21
CA PHE A 93 3.94 0.56 17.46
C PHE A 93 3.12 -0.68 17.14
N ARG A 94 3.38 -1.26 15.97
CA ARG A 94 2.89 -2.59 15.61
C ARG A 94 3.56 -3.63 16.50
N ALA A 95 2.75 -4.41 17.22
CA ALA A 95 3.26 -5.35 18.24
C ALA A 95 4.19 -6.40 17.62
N ASP A 96 3.92 -6.82 16.39
CA ASP A 96 4.70 -7.80 15.65
C ASP A 96 6.04 -7.25 15.11
N HIS A 97 6.21 -5.93 15.08
CA HIS A 97 7.47 -5.28 14.68
C HIS A 97 8.43 -5.08 15.88
N LEU A 98 7.97 -5.33 17.11
CA LEU A 98 8.79 -5.17 18.31
C LEU A 98 9.50 -6.48 18.66
N THR A 99 10.84 -6.41 18.74
CA THR A 99 11.67 -7.54 19.19
C THR A 99 11.80 -7.60 20.71
N THR A 100 11.54 -6.48 21.40
CA THR A 100 11.62 -6.37 22.86
C THR A 100 10.43 -5.59 23.40
N LYS A 101 10.22 -5.63 24.72
CA LYS A 101 9.21 -4.81 25.40
C LYS A 101 9.64 -3.36 25.61
N ASN A 102 10.85 -3.00 25.22
CA ASN A 102 11.37 -1.64 25.35
C ASN A 102 10.91 -0.78 24.17
N CYS A 103 10.75 0.51 24.43
CA CYS A 103 10.49 1.49 23.39
C CYS A 103 11.64 1.48 22.35
N PRO A 104 11.36 1.44 21.04
CA PRO A 104 12.38 1.54 20.00
C PRO A 104 13.03 2.92 19.88
N GLU A 105 12.33 3.94 20.37
CA GLU A 105 12.84 5.31 20.54
C GLU A 105 13.43 5.53 21.93
#